data_AF-A0A257X0T6-F1
#
_entry.id   AF-A0A257X0T6-F1
#
_cell.length_a   1.000
_cell.length_b   1.000
_cell.length_c   1.000
_cell.angle_alpha   90.00
_cell.angle_beta   90.00
_cell.angle_gamma   90.00
#
_symmetry.space_group_name_H-M   'P 1'
#
loop_
_entity.id
_entity.type
_entity.pdbx_description
1 polymer ?
#
loop_
_entity_poly.entity_id
_entity_poly.type
_entity_poly.pdbx_seq_one_letter_code
_entity_poly.pdbx_strand_id
1 'polypeptide(L)'
;MGHEWRMNVAPDAAETVMPSDPALYARRRPLLGPSFWAMIALCVFCVMLGALVTRFGPTWFPVKPSGDSPVQAAPSVTPPAARAPVGSPIPLEGAAPTVVGADAEIERLETRLALLEAGQKGVLDAAAASLAAAALAEAAQTSGSFEEELASLERVLPMSADLRALSRLAQTGAPTRAGLAAEFESLAARAATAARNPGEDADLLARVRYALSSIVSIRQVSSTRGATPDAKLARAQRLLDEGDVESAIRALDTLPDPARIVLAPWLASAERRVEVDRHVTAIRADALAGLAQVSRAAP
;
A
#
# COMPACT_ATOMS: atom_id res chain seq x y z
N MET A 1 -36.89 54.12 53.09
CA MET A 1 -36.18 55.40 53.36
C MET A 1 -34.93 55.02 54.13
N GLY A 2 -33.71 55.15 53.68
CA GLY A 2 -33.14 55.88 52.56
C GLY A 2 -31.72 56.20 53.02
N HIS A 3 -30.72 55.69 52.27
CA HIS A 3 -29.33 56.15 52.18
C HIS A 3 -28.53 56.06 53.52
N GLU A 4 -27.20 55.94 53.60
CA GLU A 4 -26.12 56.47 52.78
C GLU A 4 -24.76 55.89 53.24
N TRP A 5 -23.93 55.44 52.27
CA TRP A 5 -22.48 55.73 52.06
C TRP A 5 -21.47 55.61 53.26
N ARG A 6 -20.25 55.05 53.14
CA ARG A 6 -19.24 55.01 52.07
C ARG A 6 -18.02 54.15 52.51
N MET A 7 -17.36 53.50 51.54
CA MET A 7 -15.90 53.45 51.24
C MET A 7 -14.87 53.58 52.40
N ASN A 8 -13.74 52.91 52.50
CA ASN A 8 -12.85 52.18 51.58
C ASN A 8 -11.72 51.60 52.46
N VAL A 9 -11.34 50.33 52.29
CA VAL A 9 -9.94 49.91 52.51
C VAL A 9 -9.57 48.96 51.38
N ALA A 10 -8.48 49.28 50.69
CA ALA A 10 -7.94 48.59 49.53
C ALA A 10 -7.55 47.13 49.83
N PRO A 11 -7.47 46.24 48.81
CA PRO A 11 -6.80 44.96 48.97
C PRO A 11 -5.29 45.19 48.96
N ASP A 12 -4.66 45.05 50.12
CA ASP A 12 -3.20 45.02 50.21
C ASP A 12 -2.67 43.72 49.60
N ALA A 13 -1.72 43.89 48.68
CA ALA A 13 -1.06 42.83 47.97
C ALA A 13 0.16 42.39 48.78
N ALA A 14 -0.02 41.46 49.71
CA ALA A 14 1.09 40.76 50.34
C ALA A 14 0.65 39.33 50.73
N GLU A 15 1.55 38.38 50.45
CA GLU A 15 1.48 36.94 50.75
C GLU A 15 0.90 36.01 49.67
N THR A 16 1.45 36.12 48.46
CA THR A 16 1.74 34.93 47.66
C THR A 16 2.85 34.11 48.33
N VAL A 17 2.49 33.24 49.28
CA VAL A 17 3.36 32.13 49.70
C VAL A 17 3.10 30.94 48.79
N MET A 18 4.10 30.59 47.99
CA MET A 18 4.32 29.27 47.43
C MET A 18 5.82 28.96 47.56
N PRO A 19 6.28 27.71 47.47
CA PRO A 19 5.52 26.47 47.20
C PRO A 19 5.79 25.32 48.20
N SER A 20 4.77 24.46 48.40
CA SER A 20 4.99 23.12 48.96
C SER A 20 5.89 22.29 48.05
N ASP A 21 6.72 21.49 48.70
CA ASP A 21 7.74 20.60 48.18
C ASP A 21 7.21 19.67 47.04
N PRO A 22 7.76 19.77 45.81
CA PRO A 22 7.34 18.94 44.67
C PRO A 22 7.75 17.46 44.81
N ALA A 23 8.57 17.09 45.80
CA ALA A 23 9.05 15.73 45.99
C ALA A 23 7.96 14.74 46.44
N LEU A 24 6.86 15.21 47.05
CA LEU A 24 5.77 14.34 47.53
C LEU A 24 4.86 13.79 46.42
N TYR A 25 5.00 14.24 45.17
CA TYR A 25 4.23 13.73 44.03
C TYR A 25 4.95 12.65 43.20
N ALA A 26 6.17 12.27 43.55
CA ALA A 26 6.93 11.24 42.84
C ALA A 26 6.46 9.81 43.19
N ARG A 27 5.17 9.51 43.02
CA ARG A 27 4.67 8.14 43.04
C ARG A 27 5.03 7.48 41.70
N ARG A 28 6.13 6.71 41.67
CA ARG A 28 6.48 5.84 40.55
C ARG A 28 5.39 4.78 40.36
N ARG A 29 4.43 5.05 39.48
CA ARG A 29 3.53 4.02 38.95
C ARG A 29 4.28 3.32 37.79
N PRO A 30 4.44 1.99 37.80
CA PRO A 30 5.02 1.30 36.66
C PRO A 30 4.12 1.53 35.43
N LEU A 31 4.72 1.99 34.33
CA LEU A 31 4.05 2.53 33.14
C LEU A 31 3.22 1.51 32.32
N LEU A 32 3.15 0.24 32.75
CA LEU A 32 2.35 -0.78 32.07
C LEU A 32 1.46 -1.47 33.09
N GLY A 33 0.18 -1.09 33.09
CA GLY A 33 -0.83 -1.70 33.94
C GLY A 33 -1.00 -3.19 33.63
N PRO A 34 -1.55 -3.97 34.58
CA PRO A 34 -1.77 -5.42 34.41
C PRO A 34 -2.59 -5.74 33.16
N SER A 35 -3.42 -4.79 32.70
CA SER A 35 -4.21 -4.85 31.47
C SER A 35 -3.36 -4.98 30.20
N PHE A 36 -2.20 -4.33 30.15
CA PHE A 36 -1.29 -4.42 29.00
C PHE A 36 -0.64 -5.80 28.91
N TRP A 37 -0.19 -6.33 30.05
CA TRP A 37 0.36 -7.68 30.13
C TRP A 37 -0.70 -8.76 29.84
N ALA A 38 -1.94 -8.56 30.27
CA ALA A 38 -3.05 -9.45 29.91
C ALA A 38 -3.31 -9.46 28.39
N MET A 39 -3.25 -8.31 27.73
CA MET A 39 -3.43 -8.20 26.28
C MET A 39 -2.28 -8.85 25.50
N ILE A 40 -1.03 -8.67 25.94
CA ILE A 40 0.13 -9.37 25.38
C ILE A 40 -0.01 -10.89 25.53
N ALA A 41 -0.39 -11.38 26.72
CA ALA A 41 -0.55 -12.81 26.96
C ALA A 41 -1.64 -13.43 26.05
N LEU A 42 -2.74 -12.71 25.83
CA LEU A 42 -3.80 -13.12 24.91
C LEU A 42 -3.32 -13.16 23.45
N CYS A 43 -2.57 -12.15 23.01
CA CYS A 43 -1.99 -12.13 21.67
C CYS A 43 -1.02 -13.29 21.44
N VAL A 44 -0.14 -13.58 22.41
CA VAL A 44 0.78 -14.73 22.34
C VAL A 44 0.01 -16.06 22.32
N PHE A 45 -1.07 -16.18 23.11
CA PHE A 45 -1.92 -17.36 23.12
C PHE A 45 -2.63 -17.58 21.77
N CYS A 46 -3.14 -16.52 21.13
CA CYS A 46 -3.72 -16.59 19.79
C CYS A 46 -2.72 -17.04 18.72
N VAL A 47 -1.48 -16.52 18.77
CA VAL A 47 -0.41 -16.93 17.85
C VAL A 47 0.00 -18.39 18.09
N MET A 48 0.10 -18.81 19.35
CA MET A 48 0.38 -20.21 19.70
C MET A 48 -0.73 -21.17 19.25
N LEU A 49 -2.00 -20.80 19.39
CA LEU A 49 -3.12 -21.59 18.87
C LEU A 49 -3.07 -21.68 17.34
N GLY A 50 -2.83 -20.56 16.65
CA GLY A 50 -2.70 -20.53 15.19
C GLY A 50 -1.56 -21.43 14.69
N ALA A 51 -0.40 -21.37 15.35
CA ALA A 51 0.74 -22.23 15.04
C ALA A 51 0.46 -23.72 15.35
N LEU A 52 -0.34 -24.01 16.37
CA LEU A 52 -0.74 -25.39 16.69
C LEU A 52 -1.69 -25.95 15.62
N VAL A 53 -2.62 -25.13 15.10
CA VAL A 53 -3.53 -25.52 14.02
C VAL A 53 -2.80 -25.74 12.69
N THR A 54 -1.79 -24.93 12.35
CA THR A 54 -0.99 -25.17 11.14
C THR A 54 -0.08 -26.39 11.25
N ARG A 55 0.39 -26.70 12.47
CA ARG A 55 1.24 -27.86 12.75
C ARG A 55 0.46 -29.19 12.78
N PHE A 56 -0.78 -29.18 13.27
CA PHE A 56 -1.62 -30.39 13.42
C PHE A 56 -2.77 -30.51 12.40
N GLY A 57 -3.02 -29.49 11.58
CA GLY A 57 -4.00 -29.51 10.49
C GLY A 57 -3.85 -30.69 9.50
N PRO A 58 -2.64 -31.14 9.14
CA PRO A 58 -2.47 -32.24 8.18
C PRO A 58 -2.88 -33.62 8.72
N THR A 59 -3.06 -33.79 10.03
CA THR A 59 -3.37 -35.10 10.63
C THR A 59 -4.83 -35.26 11.02
N TRP A 60 -5.58 -34.17 11.15
CA TRP A 60 -7.01 -34.20 11.52
C TRP A 60 -7.97 -34.21 10.33
N PHE A 61 -7.51 -33.75 9.17
CA PHE A 61 -8.28 -33.80 7.92
C PHE A 61 -7.55 -34.68 6.91
N PRO A 62 -7.80 -36.01 6.89
CA PRO A 62 -7.35 -36.82 5.77
C PRO A 62 -8.08 -36.33 4.51
N VAL A 63 -7.37 -35.57 3.69
CA VAL A 63 -7.80 -35.24 2.33
C VAL A 63 -7.85 -36.56 1.58
N LYS A 64 -9.06 -36.97 1.19
CA LYS A 64 -9.26 -38.11 0.30
C LYS A 64 -8.54 -37.78 -1.01
N PRO A 65 -7.51 -38.53 -1.42
CA PRO A 65 -6.91 -38.30 -2.73
C PRO A 65 -7.98 -38.60 -3.76
N SER A 66 -8.39 -37.57 -4.50
CA SER A 66 -9.12 -37.73 -5.75
C SER A 66 -8.16 -38.39 -6.73
N GLY A 67 -8.12 -39.72 -6.69
CA GLY A 67 -7.33 -40.52 -7.60
C GLY A 67 -7.73 -40.23 -9.04
N ASP A 68 -6.74 -40.34 -9.92
CA ASP A 68 -6.89 -40.53 -11.36
C ASP A 68 -8.05 -41.49 -11.63
N SER A 69 -9.22 -40.92 -11.87
CA SER A 69 -10.28 -41.65 -12.54
C SER A 69 -9.95 -41.50 -14.02
N PRO A 70 -9.62 -42.58 -14.74
CA PRO A 70 -9.52 -42.49 -16.19
C PRO A 70 -10.85 -41.92 -16.68
N VAL A 71 -10.79 -40.95 -17.58
CA VAL A 71 -11.94 -40.49 -18.36
C VAL A 71 -12.45 -41.71 -19.13
N GLN A 72 -13.37 -42.43 -18.51
CA GLN A 72 -14.06 -43.54 -19.10
C GLN A 72 -15.22 -42.91 -19.85
N ALA A 73 -14.97 -42.62 -21.13
CA ALA A 73 -16.03 -42.42 -22.09
C ALA A 73 -16.87 -43.70 -22.08
N ALA A 74 -17.99 -43.67 -21.36
CA ALA A 74 -19.00 -44.70 -21.47
C ALA A 74 -19.56 -44.61 -22.90
N PRO A 75 -19.40 -45.62 -23.76
CA PRO A 75 -20.18 -45.70 -24.97
C PRO A 75 -21.62 -45.94 -24.52
N SER A 76 -22.44 -44.89 -24.53
CA SER A 76 -23.90 -45.04 -24.54
C SER A 76 -24.31 -45.61 -25.89
N VAL A 77 -23.97 -46.88 -26.11
CA VAL A 77 -24.61 -47.74 -27.12
C VAL A 77 -25.66 -48.52 -26.35
N THR A 78 -26.86 -47.96 -26.27
CA THR A 78 -28.04 -48.79 -26.03
C THR A 78 -28.24 -49.61 -27.30
N PRO A 79 -28.13 -50.96 -27.27
CA PRO A 79 -28.42 -51.77 -28.44
C PRO A 79 -29.92 -51.66 -28.78
N PRO A 80 -30.30 -51.42 -30.04
CA PRO A 80 -31.69 -51.49 -30.44
C PRO A 80 -32.05 -52.96 -30.64
N ALA A 81 -32.31 -53.68 -29.56
CA ALA A 81 -32.77 -55.06 -29.63
C ALA A 81 -33.72 -55.39 -28.48
N ALA A 82 -34.97 -54.90 -28.60
CA ALA A 82 -36.19 -55.58 -28.15
C ALA A 82 -37.42 -54.68 -28.40
N ARG A 83 -37.90 -54.63 -29.65
CA ARG A 83 -39.35 -54.49 -29.90
C ARG A 83 -39.77 -55.59 -30.87
N ALA A 84 -40.80 -56.31 -30.44
CA ALA A 84 -41.36 -57.52 -31.03
C ALA A 84 -42.11 -57.24 -32.37
N PRO A 85 -42.63 -58.26 -33.08
CA PRO A 85 -42.74 -58.30 -34.54
C PRO A 85 -44.05 -57.75 -35.14
N VAL A 86 -43.93 -57.35 -36.42
CA VAL A 86 -44.89 -57.37 -37.54
C VAL A 86 -46.26 -56.68 -37.39
N GLY A 87 -46.58 -55.77 -38.33
CA GLY A 87 -47.96 -55.44 -38.67
C GLY A 87 -48.19 -54.20 -39.54
N SER A 88 -48.25 -54.42 -40.87
CA SER A 88 -48.96 -53.61 -41.89
C SER A 88 -48.24 -52.42 -42.55
N PRO A 89 -48.13 -52.39 -43.89
CA PRO A 89 -47.69 -51.22 -44.64
C PRO A 89 -48.87 -50.25 -44.81
N ILE A 90 -48.67 -48.97 -44.51
CA ILE A 90 -49.57 -47.89 -44.95
C ILE A 90 -48.74 -46.93 -45.82
N PRO A 91 -49.26 -46.51 -46.99
CA PRO A 91 -48.45 -45.98 -48.08
C PRO A 91 -47.67 -44.70 -47.77
N LEU A 92 -46.55 -44.58 -48.48
CA LEU A 92 -45.72 -43.39 -48.67
C LEU A 92 -46.59 -42.17 -48.99
N GLU A 93 -46.69 -41.23 -48.06
CA GLU A 93 -47.01 -39.84 -48.37
C GLU A 93 -45.73 -39.03 -48.11
N GLY A 94 -45.14 -38.56 -49.21
CA GLY A 94 -43.91 -37.79 -49.18
C GLY A 94 -44.10 -36.45 -48.51
N ALA A 95 -43.54 -36.29 -47.32
CA ALA A 95 -43.12 -34.99 -46.82
C ALA A 95 -41.75 -35.18 -46.20
N ALA A 96 -40.72 -34.86 -46.99
CA ALA A 96 -39.38 -34.67 -46.46
C ALA A 96 -39.48 -33.70 -45.26
N PRO A 97 -38.99 -34.04 -44.05
CA PRO A 97 -38.92 -33.07 -42.99
C PRO A 97 -38.03 -31.94 -43.50
N THR A 98 -38.61 -30.75 -43.64
CA THR A 98 -37.90 -29.55 -44.00
C THR A 98 -36.76 -29.32 -43.02
N VAL A 99 -35.53 -29.56 -43.47
CA VAL A 99 -34.25 -29.25 -42.79
C VAL A 99 -34.05 -27.71 -42.67
N VAL A 100 -35.03 -26.93 -43.12
CA VAL A 100 -35.11 -25.48 -43.11
C VAL A 100 -35.20 -24.98 -41.66
N GLY A 101 -34.05 -24.86 -41.01
CA GLY A 101 -33.94 -24.43 -39.61
C GLY A 101 -32.71 -24.99 -38.89
N ALA A 102 -32.20 -26.15 -39.31
CA ALA A 102 -31.00 -26.74 -38.72
C ALA A 102 -29.76 -25.90 -39.02
N ASP A 103 -29.61 -25.44 -40.26
CA ASP A 103 -28.49 -24.58 -40.67
C ASP A 103 -28.48 -23.24 -39.91
N ALA A 104 -29.65 -22.64 -39.70
CA ALA A 104 -29.81 -21.40 -38.93
C ALA A 104 -29.63 -21.60 -37.41
N GLU A 105 -29.83 -22.81 -36.89
CA GLU A 105 -29.51 -23.15 -35.49
C GLU A 105 -28.01 -23.36 -35.30
N ILE A 106 -27.35 -24.03 -36.24
CA ILE A 106 -25.90 -24.21 -36.25
C ILE A 106 -25.19 -22.86 -36.30
N GLU A 107 -25.59 -21.96 -37.20
CA GLU A 107 -25.01 -20.61 -37.30
C GLU A 107 -25.18 -19.80 -36.00
N ARG A 108 -26.34 -19.93 -35.33
CA ARG A 108 -26.59 -19.32 -34.01
C ARG A 108 -25.68 -19.91 -32.93
N LEU A 109 -25.47 -21.23 -32.93
CA LEU A 109 -24.58 -21.90 -31.97
C LEU A 109 -23.12 -21.53 -32.19
N GLU A 110 -22.66 -21.47 -33.45
CA GLU A 110 -21.31 -21.04 -33.81
C GLU A 110 -21.06 -19.58 -33.38
N THR A 111 -22.02 -18.69 -33.60
CA THR A 111 -21.94 -17.30 -33.15
C THR A 111 -21.86 -17.21 -31.62
N ARG A 112 -22.69 -17.98 -30.90
CA ARG A 112 -22.64 -18.03 -29.43
C ARG A 112 -21.33 -18.61 -28.91
N LEU A 113 -20.80 -19.65 -29.56
CA LEU A 113 -19.52 -20.25 -29.20
C LEU A 113 -18.39 -19.25 -29.41
N ALA A 114 -18.34 -18.55 -30.55
CA ALA A 114 -17.34 -17.53 -30.83
C ALA A 114 -17.37 -16.39 -29.79
N LEU A 115 -18.56 -15.96 -29.35
CA LEU A 115 -18.72 -14.96 -28.29
C LEU A 115 -18.22 -15.48 -26.93
N LEU A 116 -18.53 -16.73 -26.57
CA LEU A 116 -18.04 -17.35 -25.34
C LEU A 116 -16.52 -17.50 -25.36
N GLU A 117 -15.95 -17.99 -26.45
CA GLU A 117 -14.50 -18.15 -26.61
C GLU A 117 -13.78 -16.79 -26.55
N ALA A 118 -14.34 -15.76 -27.19
CA ALA A 118 -13.80 -14.40 -27.11
C ALA A 118 -13.86 -13.84 -25.68
N GLY A 119 -14.98 -14.04 -24.98
CA GLY A 119 -15.13 -13.66 -23.57
C GLY A 119 -14.14 -14.37 -22.65
N GLN A 120 -13.99 -15.68 -22.81
CA GLN A 120 -13.02 -16.49 -22.05
C GLN A 120 -11.58 -16.03 -22.31
N LYS A 121 -11.20 -15.81 -23.57
CA LYS A 121 -9.87 -15.28 -23.93
C LYS A 121 -9.64 -13.92 -23.27
N GLY A 122 -10.60 -13.01 -23.33
CA GLY A 122 -10.50 -11.70 -22.67
C GLY A 122 -10.30 -11.79 -21.16
N VAL A 123 -11.01 -12.69 -20.47
CA VAL A 123 -10.82 -12.91 -19.03
C VAL A 123 -9.42 -13.46 -18.72
N LEU A 124 -8.93 -14.42 -19.53
CA LEU A 124 -7.58 -14.98 -19.37
C LEU A 124 -6.50 -13.91 -19.58
N ASP A 125 -6.64 -13.07 -20.60
CA ASP A 125 -5.69 -11.98 -20.89
C ASP A 125 -5.67 -10.94 -19.75
N ALA A 126 -6.85 -10.55 -19.24
CA ALA A 126 -6.93 -9.62 -18.12
C ALA A 126 -6.39 -10.22 -16.80
N ALA A 127 -6.54 -11.53 -16.60
CA ALA A 127 -5.96 -12.24 -15.47
C ALA A 127 -4.42 -12.30 -15.59
N ALA A 128 -3.90 -12.60 -16.79
CA ALA A 128 -2.47 -12.58 -17.07
C ALA A 128 -1.87 -11.18 -16.85
N ALA A 129 -2.56 -10.12 -17.29
CA ALA A 129 -2.16 -8.73 -17.04
C ALA A 129 -2.09 -8.42 -15.53
N SER A 130 -3.09 -8.87 -14.76
CA SER A 130 -3.13 -8.67 -13.31
C SER A 130 -1.99 -9.40 -12.58
N LEU A 131 -1.67 -10.62 -13.01
CA LEU A 131 -0.55 -11.39 -12.49
C LEU A 131 0.80 -10.73 -12.82
N ALA A 132 0.98 -10.29 -14.07
CA ALA A 132 2.19 -9.60 -14.49
C ALA A 132 2.36 -8.25 -13.75
N ALA A 133 1.28 -7.52 -13.50
CA ALA A 133 1.30 -6.31 -12.67
C ALA A 133 1.69 -6.61 -11.21
N ALA A 134 1.26 -7.74 -10.66
CA ALA A 134 1.69 -8.18 -9.32
C ALA A 134 3.17 -8.56 -9.28
N ALA A 135 3.67 -9.28 -10.30
CA ALA A 135 5.08 -9.63 -10.42
C ALA A 135 5.98 -8.38 -10.55
N LEU A 136 5.58 -7.41 -11.39
CA LEU A 136 6.26 -6.12 -11.51
C LEU A 136 6.33 -5.39 -10.16
N ALA A 137 5.24 -5.42 -9.39
CA ALA A 137 5.19 -4.76 -8.10
C ALA A 137 6.11 -5.41 -7.06
N GLU A 138 6.22 -6.72 -7.08
CA GLU A 138 7.16 -7.45 -6.22
C GLU A 138 8.61 -7.16 -6.61
N ALA A 139 8.94 -7.18 -7.90
CA ALA A 139 10.27 -6.83 -8.40
C ALA A 139 10.66 -5.38 -8.03
N ALA A 140 9.74 -4.43 -8.18
CA ALA A 140 9.93 -3.03 -7.80
C ALA A 140 10.08 -2.80 -6.28
N GLN A 141 9.74 -3.77 -5.43
CA GLN A 141 10.04 -3.69 -3.99
C GLN A 141 11.51 -3.93 -3.68
N THR A 142 12.24 -4.59 -4.58
CA THR A 142 13.69 -4.79 -4.44
C THR A 142 14.45 -3.53 -4.87
N SER A 143 15.73 -3.45 -4.50
CA SER A 143 16.59 -2.34 -4.93
C SER A 143 17.17 -2.49 -6.34
N GLY A 144 16.88 -3.60 -7.02
CA GLY A 144 17.44 -3.94 -8.32
C GLY A 144 16.68 -3.32 -9.49
N SER A 145 17.19 -3.58 -10.69
CA SER A 145 16.46 -3.32 -11.93
C SER A 145 15.27 -4.27 -12.06
N PHE A 146 14.19 -3.79 -12.66
CA PHE A 146 12.96 -4.57 -12.90
C PHE A 146 12.49 -4.46 -14.37
N GLU A 147 13.44 -4.32 -15.29
CA GLU A 147 13.18 -4.18 -16.73
C GLU A 147 12.53 -5.42 -17.34
N GLU A 148 12.86 -6.61 -16.86
CA GLU A 148 12.34 -7.87 -17.40
C GLU A 148 10.83 -8.00 -17.13
N GLU A 149 10.41 -7.66 -15.91
CA GLU A 149 9.01 -7.63 -15.51
C GLU A 149 8.25 -6.53 -16.26
N LEU A 150 8.88 -5.37 -16.45
CA LEU A 150 8.30 -4.28 -17.24
C LEU A 150 8.06 -4.71 -18.69
N ALA A 151 9.06 -5.33 -19.33
CA ALA A 151 8.96 -5.83 -20.71
C ALA A 151 7.94 -6.97 -20.84
N SER A 152 7.74 -7.76 -19.78
CA SER A 152 6.69 -8.78 -19.74
C SER A 152 5.29 -8.17 -19.68
N LEU A 153 5.12 -7.09 -18.92
CA LEU A 153 3.83 -6.41 -18.82
C LEU A 153 3.53 -5.58 -20.07
N GLU A 154 4.52 -4.98 -20.73
CA GLU A 154 4.36 -4.26 -21.99
C GLU A 154 3.83 -5.15 -23.13
N ARG A 155 4.18 -6.44 -23.14
CA ARG A 155 3.62 -7.41 -24.10
C ARG A 155 2.11 -7.63 -23.95
N VAL A 156 1.57 -7.38 -22.76
CA VAL A 156 0.14 -7.56 -22.44
C VAL A 156 -0.60 -6.22 -22.47
N LEU A 157 0.04 -5.12 -22.04
CA LEU A 157 -0.54 -3.78 -21.92
C LEU A 157 0.32 -2.70 -22.62
N PRO A 158 0.45 -2.71 -23.95
CA PRO A 158 1.42 -1.86 -24.68
C PRO A 158 1.10 -0.34 -24.68
N MET A 159 -0.11 0.08 -24.29
CA MET A 159 -0.56 1.47 -24.42
C MET A 159 -0.58 2.28 -23.12
N SER A 160 -0.11 1.74 -21.99
CA SER A 160 -0.18 2.48 -20.73
C SER A 160 0.85 3.62 -20.66
N ALA A 161 0.44 4.75 -20.11
CA ALA A 161 1.35 5.89 -19.90
C ALA A 161 2.33 5.62 -18.74
N ASP A 162 1.86 4.91 -17.71
CA ASP A 162 2.66 4.58 -16.52
C ASP A 162 3.80 3.60 -16.82
N LEU A 163 3.63 2.61 -17.71
CA LEU A 163 4.75 1.75 -18.13
C LEU A 163 5.85 2.56 -18.82
N ARG A 164 5.47 3.47 -19.72
CA ARG A 164 6.43 4.36 -20.40
C ARG A 164 7.17 5.27 -19.42
N ALA A 165 6.48 5.79 -18.41
CA ALA A 165 7.09 6.60 -17.36
C ALA A 165 8.06 5.78 -16.49
N LEU A 166 7.74 4.51 -16.23
CA LEU A 166 8.61 3.59 -15.47
C LEU A 166 9.86 3.14 -16.23
N SER A 167 9.89 3.18 -17.57
CA SER A 167 11.01 2.66 -18.37
C SER A 167 12.41 3.09 -17.87
N ARG A 168 12.63 4.39 -17.64
CA ARG A 168 13.92 4.89 -17.12
C ARG A 168 14.17 4.50 -15.67
N LEU A 169 13.13 4.43 -14.86
CA LEU A 169 13.21 4.07 -13.44
C LEU A 169 13.51 2.58 -13.28
N ALA A 170 13.03 1.74 -14.20
CA ALA A 170 13.22 0.29 -14.18
C ALA A 170 14.67 -0.14 -14.38
N GLN A 171 15.45 0.61 -15.16
CA GLN A 171 16.87 0.30 -15.38
C GLN A 171 17.72 0.59 -14.13
N THR A 172 17.40 1.69 -13.45
CA THR A 172 18.16 2.14 -12.26
C THR A 172 17.68 1.45 -10.99
N GLY A 173 16.40 1.09 -10.91
CA GLY A 173 15.75 0.68 -9.68
C GLY A 173 15.59 1.85 -8.69
N ALA A 174 15.05 1.53 -7.52
CA ALA A 174 14.95 2.45 -6.39
C ALA A 174 15.30 1.71 -5.09
N PRO A 175 16.01 2.34 -4.14
CA PRO A 175 16.30 1.71 -2.87
C PRO A 175 15.03 1.28 -2.14
N THR A 176 15.13 0.22 -1.34
CA THR A 176 13.98 -0.27 -0.57
C THR A 176 13.62 0.74 0.52
N ARG A 177 12.36 0.72 1.00
CA ARG A 177 11.91 1.61 2.09
C ARG A 177 12.76 1.45 3.35
N ALA A 178 13.07 0.21 3.71
CA ALA A 178 13.97 -0.10 4.82
C ALA A 178 15.41 0.39 4.58
N GLY A 179 15.90 0.28 3.33
CA GLY A 179 17.22 0.81 2.95
C GLY A 179 17.28 2.33 3.08
N LEU A 180 16.24 3.04 2.64
CA LEU A 180 16.12 4.49 2.80
C LEU A 180 16.07 4.91 4.27
N ALA A 181 15.34 4.17 5.12
CA ALA A 181 15.28 4.44 6.55
C ALA A 181 16.66 4.29 7.23
N ALA A 182 17.38 3.21 6.89
CA ALA A 182 18.71 2.95 7.43
C ALA A 182 19.75 3.98 6.94
N GLU A 183 19.69 4.36 5.66
CA GLU A 183 20.56 5.40 5.11
C GLU A 183 20.28 6.75 5.78
N PHE A 184 19.01 7.11 5.98
CA PHE A 184 18.62 8.36 6.62
C PHE A 184 19.12 8.45 8.07
N GLU A 185 19.03 7.38 8.85
CA GLU A 185 19.54 7.34 10.23
C GLU A 185 21.04 7.72 10.29
N SER A 186 21.83 7.23 9.33
CA SER A 186 23.26 7.57 9.21
C SER A 186 23.53 9.03 8.80
N LEU A 187 22.58 9.65 8.10
CA LEU A 187 22.67 11.03 7.62
C LEU A 187 22.10 12.04 8.63
N ALA A 188 21.12 11.64 9.44
CA ALA A 188 20.36 12.52 10.33
C ALA A 188 21.25 13.30 11.28
N ALA A 189 22.25 12.65 11.90
CA ALA A 189 23.20 13.32 12.81
C ALA A 189 24.07 14.36 12.09
N ARG A 190 24.50 14.08 10.86
CA ARG A 190 25.29 15.01 10.03
C ARG A 190 24.44 16.19 9.58
N ALA A 191 23.20 15.92 9.14
CA ALA A 191 22.24 16.96 8.74
C ALA A 191 21.86 17.85 9.92
N ALA A 192 21.66 17.29 11.11
CA ALA A 192 21.42 18.04 12.35
C ALA A 192 22.59 18.97 12.69
N THR A 193 23.82 18.47 12.57
CA THR A 193 25.03 19.27 12.81
C THR A 193 25.15 20.43 11.82
N ALA A 194 24.93 20.16 10.52
CA ALA A 194 24.93 21.18 9.48
C ALA A 194 23.82 22.23 9.69
N ALA A 195 22.64 21.81 10.17
CA ALA A 195 21.54 22.73 10.48
C ALA A 195 21.87 23.72 11.60
N ARG A 196 22.68 23.31 12.59
CA ARG A 196 23.05 24.12 13.75
C ARG A 196 24.26 25.03 13.48
N ASN A 197 25.20 24.57 12.65
CA ASN A 197 26.43 25.27 12.32
C ASN A 197 26.55 25.47 10.80
N PRO A 198 25.88 26.48 10.23
CA PRO A 198 25.86 26.73 8.77
C PRO A 198 27.22 27.07 8.13
N GLY A 199 28.35 26.98 8.86
CA GLY A 199 29.68 27.36 8.38
C GLY A 199 29.89 28.89 8.31
N GLU A 200 31.14 29.32 8.38
CA GLU A 200 31.56 30.73 8.43
C GLU A 200 31.25 31.53 7.13
N ASP A 201 30.79 30.88 6.07
CA ASP A 201 30.38 31.51 4.80
C ASP A 201 29.02 32.23 4.88
N ALA A 202 28.28 32.04 5.98
CA ALA A 202 27.08 32.82 6.28
C ALA A 202 27.39 34.19 6.92
N ASP A 203 28.65 34.43 7.33
CA ASP A 203 28.92 35.29 8.48
C ASP A 203 29.44 36.72 8.17
N LEU A 204 29.51 37.10 6.89
CA LEU A 204 29.92 38.48 6.51
C LEU A 204 28.73 39.38 6.17
N LEU A 205 27.74 38.89 5.43
CA LEU A 205 26.53 39.64 5.09
C LEU A 205 25.41 39.49 6.14
N ALA A 206 25.38 38.37 6.88
CA ALA A 206 24.41 38.18 7.96
C ALA A 206 24.79 38.93 9.23
N ARG A 207 26.07 39.06 9.56
CA ARG A 207 26.55 39.73 10.79
C ARG A 207 26.25 41.24 10.79
N VAL A 208 26.26 41.88 9.61
CA VAL A 208 25.86 43.28 9.43
C VAL A 208 24.34 43.47 9.58
N ARG A 209 23.53 42.48 9.17
CA ARG A 209 22.07 42.51 9.30
C ARG A 209 21.60 42.13 10.71
N TYR A 210 22.31 41.20 11.35
CA TYR A 210 22.03 40.69 12.69
C TYR A 210 22.30 41.72 13.79
N ALA A 211 23.30 42.59 13.59
CA ALA A 211 23.56 43.74 14.46
C ALA A 211 22.42 44.78 14.47
N LEU A 212 21.57 44.81 13.43
CA LEU A 212 20.39 45.69 13.36
C LEU A 212 19.09 45.02 13.85
N SER A 213 18.99 43.68 13.86
CA SER A 213 17.77 42.94 14.24
C SER A 213 17.76 42.41 15.68
N SER A 214 18.85 42.52 16.45
CA SER A 214 18.92 42.01 17.83
C SER A 214 18.00 42.75 18.82
N ILE A 215 17.36 43.84 18.38
CA ILE A 215 16.38 44.60 19.17
C ILE A 215 14.95 44.01 19.10
N VAL A 216 14.69 43.04 18.20
CA VAL A 216 13.36 42.39 18.01
C VAL A 216 13.47 40.86 18.05
N SER A 217 14.18 40.29 19.01
CA SER A 217 14.14 38.84 19.27
C SER A 217 13.92 38.56 20.74
N ILE A 218 12.76 39.00 21.22
CA ILE A 218 12.25 38.66 22.54
C ILE A 218 10.95 37.87 22.34
N ARG A 219 11.00 36.59 22.73
CA ARG A 219 9.85 35.74 23.11
C ARG A 219 9.16 34.92 22.00
N GLN A 220 9.85 33.92 21.43
CA GLN A 220 9.20 32.84 20.67
C GLN A 220 9.62 31.42 21.11
N VAL A 221 9.91 31.24 22.41
CA VAL A 221 10.42 29.97 22.97
C VAL A 221 9.35 29.03 23.55
N SER A 222 8.08 29.11 23.13
CA SER A 222 7.05 28.16 23.61
C SER A 222 6.21 27.46 22.52
N SER A 223 6.35 27.81 21.23
CA SER A 223 5.62 27.11 20.14
C SER A 223 6.50 26.20 19.26
N THR A 224 7.81 26.14 19.50
CA THR A 224 8.79 25.52 18.58
C THR A 224 9.10 24.04 18.81
N ARG A 225 8.42 23.34 19.74
CA ARG A 225 8.71 21.93 20.06
C ARG A 225 8.62 20.98 18.85
N GLY A 226 7.92 21.36 17.78
CA GLY A 226 7.86 20.61 16.51
C GLY A 226 8.53 21.28 15.30
N ALA A 227 9.14 22.46 15.47
CA ALA A 227 9.65 23.27 14.35
C ALA A 227 11.19 23.35 14.28
N THR A 228 11.90 22.81 15.28
CA THR A 228 13.37 22.76 15.24
C THR A 228 13.86 21.78 14.15
N PRO A 229 15.04 21.99 13.55
CA PRO A 229 15.61 21.07 12.58
C PRO A 229 15.71 19.63 13.12
N ASP A 230 16.11 19.47 14.39
CA ASP A 230 16.18 18.17 15.06
C ASP A 230 14.80 17.49 15.17
N ALA A 231 13.76 18.25 15.50
CA ALA A 231 12.40 17.71 15.58
C ALA A 231 11.88 17.27 14.20
N LYS A 232 12.25 17.98 13.13
CA LYS A 232 11.91 17.60 11.74
C LYS A 232 12.63 16.33 11.31
N LEU A 233 13.93 16.22 11.58
CA LEU A 233 14.72 15.02 11.30
C LEU A 233 14.18 13.80 12.07
N ALA A 234 13.88 13.95 13.36
CA ALA A 234 13.29 12.87 14.16
C ALA A 234 11.87 12.49 13.68
N ARG A 235 11.07 13.47 13.22
CA ARG A 235 9.77 13.18 12.61
C ARG A 235 9.92 12.40 11.31
N ALA A 236 10.87 12.79 10.46
CA ALA A 236 11.15 12.09 9.22
C ALA A 236 11.61 10.65 9.48
N GLN A 237 12.54 10.41 10.42
CA GLN A 237 12.96 9.06 10.79
C GLN A 237 11.77 8.17 11.18
N ARG A 238 10.90 8.65 12.09
CA ARG A 238 9.72 7.89 12.49
C ARG A 238 8.79 7.57 11.31
N LEU A 239 8.58 8.52 10.40
CA LEU A 239 7.77 8.29 9.19
C LEU A 239 8.42 7.24 8.29
N LEU A 240 9.75 7.24 8.17
CA LEU A 240 10.49 6.21 7.42
C LEU A 240 10.42 4.83 8.08
N ASP A 241 10.46 4.76 9.42
CA ASP A 241 10.29 3.52 10.18
C ASP A 241 8.87 2.94 10.00
N GLU A 242 7.87 3.80 9.81
CA GLU A 242 6.49 3.45 9.44
C GLU A 242 6.34 3.11 7.94
N GLY A 243 7.38 3.33 7.14
CA GLY A 243 7.39 3.12 5.69
C GLY A 243 6.80 4.27 4.88
N ASP A 244 6.40 5.39 5.48
CA ASP A 244 5.85 6.57 4.80
C ASP A 244 6.97 7.52 4.31
N VAL A 245 7.58 7.14 3.20
CA VAL A 245 8.67 7.91 2.55
C VAL A 245 8.18 9.26 2.04
N GLU A 246 6.97 9.34 1.48
CA GLU A 246 6.43 10.58 0.91
C GLU A 246 6.21 11.65 1.99
N SER A 247 5.62 11.27 3.12
CA SER A 247 5.47 12.20 4.24
C SER A 247 6.80 12.54 4.91
N ALA A 248 7.76 11.61 4.92
CA ALA A 248 9.11 11.90 5.41
C ALA A 248 9.79 12.99 4.57
N ILE A 249 9.74 12.91 3.23
CA ILE A 249 10.24 13.95 2.33
C ILE A 249 9.58 15.31 2.64
N ARG A 250 8.25 15.33 2.78
CA ARG A 250 7.51 16.56 3.14
C ARG A 250 7.93 17.15 4.49
N ALA A 251 8.28 16.32 5.47
CA ALA A 251 8.76 16.79 6.76
C ALA A 251 10.11 17.50 6.68
N LEU A 252 10.92 17.19 5.66
CA LEU A 252 12.27 17.71 5.44
C LEU A 252 12.32 18.97 4.57
N ASP A 253 11.25 19.26 3.84
CA ASP A 253 11.17 20.38 2.88
C ASP A 253 11.57 21.73 3.50
N THR A 254 11.17 21.95 4.76
CA THR A 254 11.42 23.19 5.50
C THR A 254 12.72 23.18 6.33
N LEU A 255 13.65 22.25 6.08
CA LEU A 255 14.96 22.24 6.72
C LEU A 255 15.84 23.40 6.22
N PRO A 256 16.80 23.89 7.02
CA PRO A 256 17.80 24.85 6.55
C PRO A 256 18.63 24.28 5.38
N ASP A 257 19.08 25.15 4.47
CA ASP A 257 19.88 24.77 3.29
C ASP A 257 21.08 23.87 3.59
N PRO A 258 21.91 24.12 4.62
CA PRO A 258 23.06 23.25 4.92
C PRO A 258 22.67 21.80 5.19
N ALA A 259 21.53 21.58 5.86
CA ALA A 259 21.04 20.24 6.14
C ALA A 259 20.46 19.57 4.89
N ARG A 260 19.76 20.35 4.04
CA ARG A 260 19.25 19.84 2.75
C ARG A 260 20.37 19.43 1.81
N ILE A 261 21.49 20.15 1.79
CA ILE A 261 22.67 19.79 0.98
C ILE A 261 23.21 18.41 1.39
N VAL A 262 23.31 18.14 2.69
CA VAL A 262 23.74 16.82 3.20
C VAL A 262 22.77 15.71 2.80
N LEU A 263 21.46 16.01 2.79
CA LEU A 263 20.40 15.05 2.47
C LEU A 263 20.09 14.94 0.97
N ALA A 264 20.66 15.78 0.10
CA ALA A 264 20.27 15.86 -1.30
C ALA A 264 20.36 14.52 -2.07
N PRO A 265 21.43 13.71 -1.93
CA PRO A 265 21.50 12.40 -2.60
C PRO A 265 20.41 11.42 -2.11
N TRP A 266 20.11 11.47 -0.81
CA TRP A 266 19.06 10.66 -0.20
C TRP A 266 17.67 11.11 -0.66
N LEU A 267 17.41 12.42 -0.70
CA LEU A 267 16.13 12.98 -1.19
C LEU A 267 15.86 12.56 -2.63
N ALA A 268 16.84 12.67 -3.52
CA ALA A 268 16.69 12.22 -4.91
C ALA A 268 16.37 10.72 -5.03
N SER A 269 16.93 9.91 -4.12
CA SER A 269 16.67 8.46 -4.08
C SER A 269 15.29 8.14 -3.49
N ALA A 270 14.86 8.89 -2.48
CA ALA A 270 13.55 8.78 -1.85
C ALA A 270 12.42 9.23 -2.81
N GLU A 271 12.61 10.33 -3.54
CA GLU A 271 11.68 10.80 -4.57
C GLU A 271 11.51 9.77 -5.68
N ARG A 272 12.62 9.18 -6.16
CA ARG A 272 12.58 8.09 -7.12
C ARG A 272 11.77 6.89 -6.61
N ARG A 273 11.94 6.55 -5.33
CA ARG A 273 11.16 5.45 -4.72
C ARG A 273 9.67 5.75 -4.72
N VAL A 274 9.29 6.97 -4.35
CA VAL A 274 7.88 7.42 -4.38
C VAL A 274 7.32 7.38 -5.80
N GLU A 275 8.10 7.81 -6.80
CA GLU A 275 7.68 7.79 -8.20
C GLU A 275 7.44 6.36 -8.72
N VAL A 276 8.35 5.43 -8.42
CA VAL A 276 8.19 4.00 -8.74
C VAL A 276 6.93 3.45 -8.09
N ASP A 277 6.76 3.66 -6.78
CA ASP A 277 5.63 3.13 -6.02
C ASP A 277 4.29 3.69 -6.54
N ARG A 278 4.25 4.97 -6.94
CA ARG A 278 3.06 5.60 -7.53
C ARG A 278 2.66 4.93 -8.85
N HIS A 279 3.59 4.78 -9.77
CA HIS A 279 3.30 4.18 -11.08
C HIS A 279 2.93 2.71 -10.98
N VAL A 280 3.65 1.93 -10.15
CA VAL A 280 3.33 0.53 -9.90
C VAL A 280 1.92 0.38 -9.30
N THR A 281 1.54 1.25 -8.37
CA THR A 281 0.20 1.24 -7.77
C THR A 281 -0.88 1.55 -8.81
N ALA A 282 -0.66 2.53 -9.68
CA ALA A 282 -1.57 2.87 -10.77
C ALA A 282 -1.76 1.69 -11.74
N ILE A 283 -0.67 1.08 -12.18
CA ILE A 283 -0.70 -0.09 -13.09
C ILE A 283 -1.48 -1.25 -12.50
N ARG A 284 -1.27 -1.56 -11.21
CA ARG A 284 -2.03 -2.62 -10.52
C ARG A 284 -3.51 -2.29 -10.44
N ALA A 285 -3.86 -1.06 -10.13
CA ALA A 285 -5.25 -0.62 -10.06
C ALA A 285 -5.94 -0.76 -11.43
N ASP A 286 -5.26 -0.35 -12.51
CA ASP A 286 -5.77 -0.45 -13.87
C ASP A 286 -5.93 -1.90 -14.32
N ALA A 287 -4.96 -2.77 -14.03
CA ALA A 287 -5.04 -4.19 -14.37
C ALA A 287 -6.22 -4.88 -13.65
N LEU A 288 -6.41 -4.60 -12.36
CA LEU A 288 -7.54 -5.12 -11.58
C LEU A 288 -8.88 -4.55 -12.06
N ALA A 289 -8.94 -3.27 -12.41
CA ALA A 289 -10.14 -2.64 -12.97
C ALA A 289 -10.50 -3.27 -14.33
N GLY A 290 -9.51 -3.53 -15.18
CA GLY A 290 -9.68 -4.24 -16.45
C GLY A 290 -10.24 -5.64 -16.25
N LEU A 291 -9.68 -6.43 -15.32
CA LEU A 291 -10.19 -7.76 -14.98
C LEU A 291 -11.63 -7.72 -14.43
N ALA A 292 -11.95 -6.75 -13.56
CA ALA A 292 -13.29 -6.59 -13.01
C ALA A 292 -14.32 -6.14 -14.07
N GLN A 293 -13.88 -5.41 -15.11
CA GLN A 293 -14.74 -5.01 -16.21
C GLN A 293 -15.01 -6.18 -17.17
N VAL A 294 -13.96 -6.91 -17.56
CA VAL A 294 -14.08 -8.04 -18.48
C VAL A 294 -14.86 -9.19 -17.83
N SER A 295 -14.65 -9.47 -16.55
CA SER A 295 -15.41 -10.52 -15.84
C SER A 295 -16.90 -10.19 -15.69
N ARG A 296 -17.29 -8.91 -15.64
CA ARG A 296 -18.71 -8.49 -15.66
C ARG A 296 -19.33 -8.51 -17.05
N ALA A 297 -18.51 -8.36 -18.09
CA ALA A 297 -18.96 -8.39 -19.48
C ALA A 297 -19.00 -9.82 -20.06
N ALA A 298 -18.36 -10.78 -19.40
CA ALA A 298 -18.40 -12.19 -19.79
C ALA A 298 -19.84 -12.74 -19.62
N PRO A 299 -20.42 -13.34 -20.68
CA PRO A 299 -21.79 -13.84 -20.70
C PRO A 299 -22.00 -15.14 -19.91
#